data_AF-A0A1B8WL29-F1
#
_entry.id   AF-A0A1B8WL29-F1
#
_cell.length_a   1.000
_cell.length_b   1.000
_cell.length_c   1.000
_cell.angle_alpha   90.00
_cell.angle_beta   90.00
_cell.angle_gamma   90.00
#
_symmetry.space_group_name_H-M   'P 1'
#
loop_
_entity.id
_entity.type
_entity.pdbx_description
1 polymer ?
#
loop_
_entity_poly.entity_id
_entity_poly.type
_entity_poly.pdbx_seq_one_letter_code
_entity_poly.pdbx_strand_id
1 'polypeptide(L)'
;METITKRSKSKWLLITCLSFALVLSLTSAALQSKVSAGPSHDAKFSPSTLQFLKSNTGLDGEQWDNIMKLVNKPEQDSPNWTNFYGYCENINDNRGYTIGIFGATTGGSNDTYPDGPELFKQYDAISGASNPSTIGGLTRIGAKGSMNGRILTITESASSFCKKVNGQQNNAKWREAMWRTFYNVYISYSVQQAKQRGFSSALTIGSFVDTALNHGATGGSNTLQGLLSRSGSSTNEKTFMNNFHAKRTLIVNTNHYNQAPNGTNRVKQWNDLLNQGYTSLKNADAAVAKATSWTMK
;
A
#
# COMPACT_ATOMS: atom_id res chain seq x y z
N MET A 1 -87.38 33.09 18.27
CA MET A 1 -86.52 34.06 17.57
C MET A 1 -85.39 34.38 18.54
N GLU A 2 -84.34 33.56 18.59
CA GLU A 2 -83.09 33.73 17.81
C GLU A 2 -82.46 35.10 18.12
N THR A 3 -81.24 35.27 18.62
CA THR A 3 -80.00 34.47 18.65
C THR A 3 -79.03 35.23 19.61
N ILE A 4 -78.35 34.60 20.58
CA ILE A 4 -76.92 34.17 20.55
C ILE A 4 -75.96 35.39 20.38
N THR A 5 -74.98 35.77 21.24
CA THR A 5 -74.03 35.00 22.09
C THR A 5 -73.29 35.85 23.15
N LYS A 6 -73.03 35.21 24.30
CA LYS A 6 -71.96 35.30 25.35
C LYS A 6 -70.77 36.27 25.17
N ARG A 7 -70.45 37.11 26.19
CA ARG A 7 -69.50 36.93 27.35
C ARG A 7 -68.02 36.78 26.91
N SER A 8 -66.98 37.32 27.58
CA SER A 8 -66.81 38.09 28.81
C SER A 8 -65.31 38.40 28.99
N LYS A 9 -64.98 39.66 29.34
CA LYS A 9 -63.95 40.18 30.27
C LYS A 9 -62.53 39.59 30.30
N SER A 10 -61.53 40.48 30.23
CA SER A 10 -60.58 40.82 31.33
C SER A 10 -59.27 41.38 30.74
N LYS A 11 -59.07 42.71 30.81
CA LYS A 11 -58.06 43.43 31.64
C LYS A 11 -56.62 42.90 31.51
N TRP A 12 -55.67 43.72 31.05
CA TRP A 12 -54.84 44.58 31.92
C TRP A 12 -53.87 45.48 31.13
N LEU A 13 -53.39 46.50 31.84
CA LEU A 13 -52.70 47.72 31.42
C LEU A 13 -51.32 47.54 30.75
N LEU A 14 -51.02 48.48 29.83
CA LEU A 14 -49.68 48.87 29.39
C LEU A 14 -48.84 49.41 30.55
N ILE A 15 -47.58 48.96 30.67
CA ILE A 15 -46.47 49.75 31.20
C ILE A 15 -45.24 49.45 30.34
N THR A 16 -44.78 50.47 29.63
CA THR A 16 -43.49 50.56 28.95
C THR A 16 -42.41 50.90 29.98
N CYS A 17 -41.43 50.01 30.18
CA CYS A 17 -40.15 50.34 30.80
C CYS A 17 -39.02 49.92 29.86
N LEU A 18 -38.24 50.92 29.48
CA LEU A 18 -36.95 50.80 28.81
C LEU A 18 -35.97 50.08 29.74
N SER A 19 -35.38 48.98 29.28
CA SER A 19 -34.21 48.38 29.91
C SER A 19 -33.17 48.11 28.84
N PHE A 20 -32.08 48.86 28.94
CA PHE A 20 -30.82 48.68 28.23
C PHE A 20 -30.24 47.30 28.58
N ALA A 21 -30.15 46.39 27.61
CA ALA A 21 -29.37 45.16 27.73
C ALA A 21 -28.30 45.17 26.65
N LEU A 22 -27.07 45.46 27.08
CA LEU A 22 -25.85 45.34 26.30
C LEU A 22 -25.60 43.84 26.01
N VAL A 23 -25.98 43.36 24.83
CA VAL A 23 -25.66 41.99 24.40
C VAL A 23 -24.21 42.00 23.88
N LEU A 24 -23.29 41.66 24.78
CA LEU A 24 -21.91 41.33 24.42
C LEU A 24 -21.95 40.02 23.63
N SER A 25 -21.91 40.12 22.30
CA SER A 25 -21.82 38.98 21.41
C SER A 25 -20.40 38.43 21.48
N LEU A 26 -20.15 37.48 22.40
CA LEU A 26 -18.95 36.65 22.38
C LEU A 26 -19.05 35.72 21.16
N THR A 27 -18.58 36.20 20.01
CA THR A 27 -18.25 35.33 18.90
C THR A 27 -17.04 34.51 19.31
N SER A 28 -17.28 33.29 19.79
CA SER A 28 -16.26 32.24 19.82
C SER A 28 -15.82 31.99 18.39
N ALA A 29 -14.84 32.75 17.92
CA ALA A 29 -14.07 32.40 16.73
C ALA A 29 -13.40 31.06 17.06
N ALA A 30 -14.03 29.97 16.64
CA ALA A 30 -13.40 28.67 16.64
C ALA A 30 -12.11 28.85 15.85
N LEU A 31 -10.98 28.83 16.56
CA LEU A 31 -9.68 28.56 15.99
C LEU A 31 -9.76 27.16 15.39
N GLN A 32 -10.30 27.07 14.18
CA GLN A 32 -10.00 25.96 13.28
C GLN A 32 -8.51 26.09 13.03
N SER A 33 -7.75 25.28 13.74
CA SER A 33 -6.40 24.95 13.34
C SER A 33 -6.48 24.55 11.87
N LYS A 34 -5.90 25.36 11.00
CA LYS A 34 -5.49 24.91 9.67
C LYS A 34 -4.47 23.82 9.93
N VAL A 35 -4.96 22.58 10.09
CA VAL A 35 -4.13 21.41 9.87
C VAL A 35 -3.68 21.56 8.44
N SER A 36 -2.41 21.88 8.25
CA SER A 36 -1.75 21.79 6.96
C SER A 36 -2.04 20.39 6.44
N ALA A 37 -3.01 20.25 5.53
CA ALA A 37 -3.28 18.99 4.88
C ALA A 37 -1.95 18.60 4.21
N GLY A 38 -1.36 17.50 4.69
CA GLY A 38 -0.21 16.91 4.01
C GLY A 38 -0.55 16.70 2.53
N PRO A 39 0.46 16.54 1.66
CA PRO A 39 0.20 16.26 0.25
C PRO A 39 -0.78 15.08 0.15
N SER A 40 -1.84 15.25 -0.63
CA SER A 40 -2.91 14.26 -0.82
C SER A 40 -2.30 12.88 -1.11
N HIS A 41 -2.77 11.84 -0.43
CA HIS A 41 -2.32 10.46 -0.66
C HIS A 41 -2.45 10.06 -2.13
N ASP A 42 -3.53 10.50 -2.80
CA ASP A 42 -3.80 10.23 -4.20
C ASP A 42 -2.71 10.80 -5.13
N ALA A 43 -2.05 11.89 -4.74
CA ALA A 43 -1.00 12.53 -5.54
C ALA A 43 0.28 11.68 -5.64
N LYS A 44 0.40 10.61 -4.85
CA LYS A 44 1.52 9.65 -4.94
C LYS A 44 1.35 8.63 -6.07
N PHE A 45 0.18 8.58 -6.68
CA PHE A 45 -0.14 7.67 -7.77
C PHE A 45 -0.42 8.47 -9.05
N SER A 46 -0.12 7.88 -10.22
CA SER A 46 -0.70 8.42 -11.45
C SER A 46 -2.22 8.21 -11.44
N PRO A 47 -3.01 9.05 -12.14
CA PRO A 47 -4.46 8.83 -12.24
C PRO A 47 -4.82 7.44 -12.78
N SER A 48 -4.06 6.94 -13.77
CA SER A 48 -4.25 5.60 -14.34
C SER A 48 -4.02 4.49 -13.32
N THR A 49 -2.93 4.58 -12.54
CA THR A 49 -2.63 3.62 -11.47
C THR A 49 -3.69 3.66 -10.38
N LEU A 50 -4.08 4.83 -9.90
CA LEU A 50 -5.07 4.95 -8.84
C LEU A 50 -6.41 4.35 -9.26
N GLN A 51 -6.88 4.67 -10.47
CA GLN A 51 -8.11 4.10 -11.01
C GLN A 51 -8.01 2.58 -11.17
N PHE A 52 -6.87 2.09 -11.66
CA PHE A 52 -6.62 0.66 -11.82
C PHE A 52 -6.67 -0.08 -10.47
N LEU A 53 -5.95 0.42 -9.46
CA LEU A 53 -5.94 -0.17 -8.12
C LEU A 53 -7.34 -0.15 -7.51
N LYS A 54 -8.03 1.00 -7.54
CA LYS A 54 -9.39 1.12 -7.00
C LYS A 54 -10.37 0.15 -7.66
N SER A 55 -10.31 0.00 -8.98
CA SER A 55 -11.22 -0.88 -9.73
C SER A 55 -10.98 -2.37 -9.43
N ASN A 56 -9.73 -2.77 -9.21
CA ASN A 56 -9.37 -4.17 -9.04
C ASN A 56 -9.36 -4.63 -7.57
N THR A 57 -9.03 -3.73 -6.65
CA THR A 57 -8.83 -4.05 -5.23
C THR A 57 -9.91 -3.46 -4.33
N GLY A 58 -10.65 -2.45 -4.80
CA GLY A 58 -11.64 -1.73 -4.00
C GLY A 58 -11.03 -0.73 -3.01
N LEU A 59 -9.71 -0.52 -3.04
CA LEU A 59 -8.99 0.37 -2.12
C LEU A 59 -8.64 1.69 -2.79
N ASP A 60 -8.72 2.79 -2.03
CA ASP A 60 -8.36 4.13 -2.50
C ASP A 60 -6.87 4.47 -2.30
N GLY A 61 -6.47 5.69 -2.66
CA GLY A 61 -5.07 6.12 -2.63
C GLY A 61 -4.53 6.29 -1.22
N GLU A 62 -5.35 6.67 -0.24
CA GLU A 62 -4.94 6.70 1.17
C GLU A 62 -4.60 5.31 1.67
N GLN A 63 -5.47 4.34 1.39
CA GLN A 63 -5.27 2.96 1.79
C GLN A 63 -4.01 2.37 1.15
N TRP A 64 -3.82 2.57 -0.16
CA TRP A 64 -2.63 2.08 -0.85
C TRP A 64 -1.35 2.82 -0.42
N ASP A 65 -1.40 4.12 -0.16
CA ASP A 65 -0.24 4.85 0.37
C ASP A 65 0.18 4.29 1.73
N ASN A 66 -0.79 4.06 2.62
CA ASN A 66 -0.51 3.51 3.95
C ASN A 66 0.00 2.06 3.89
N ILE A 67 -0.53 1.23 2.99
CA ILE A 67 0.02 -0.11 2.71
C ILE A 67 1.48 0.01 2.25
N MET A 68 1.78 0.90 1.31
CA MET A 68 3.13 1.05 0.77
C MET A 68 4.12 1.61 1.80
N LYS A 69 3.70 2.51 2.70
CA LYS A 69 4.55 2.94 3.84
C LYS A 69 4.95 1.75 4.72
N LEU A 70 3.99 0.88 5.04
CA LEU A 70 4.20 -0.31 5.88
C LEU A 70 5.08 -1.37 5.19
N VAL A 71 4.90 -1.56 3.89
CA VAL A 71 5.71 -2.45 3.04
C VAL A 71 7.12 -1.92 2.88
N ASN A 72 7.30 -0.62 2.63
CA ASN A 72 8.61 -0.05 2.30
C ASN A 72 9.52 0.10 3.53
N LYS A 73 8.94 0.27 4.73
CA LYS A 73 9.73 0.34 5.98
C LYS A 73 10.69 -0.84 6.13
N PRO A 74 10.28 -2.12 6.07
CA PRO A 74 11.19 -3.26 6.18
C PRO A 74 12.09 -3.50 4.97
N GLU A 75 11.78 -2.92 3.80
CA GLU A 75 12.59 -3.08 2.58
C GLU A 75 13.71 -2.05 2.47
N GLN A 76 13.47 -0.82 2.93
CA GLN A 76 14.30 0.35 2.63
C GLN A 76 14.51 1.29 3.84
N ASP A 77 14.14 0.84 5.04
CA ASP A 77 14.16 1.61 6.29
C ASP A 77 13.47 2.98 6.20
N SER A 78 12.47 3.11 5.33
CA SER A 78 11.86 4.39 4.99
C SER A 78 10.38 4.25 4.67
N PRO A 79 9.50 5.17 5.11
CA PRO A 79 8.11 5.20 4.67
C PRO A 79 7.93 5.89 3.31
N ASN A 80 8.97 6.53 2.76
CA ASN A 80 8.92 7.32 1.53
C ASN A 80 9.04 6.45 0.26
N TRP A 81 8.14 5.48 0.12
CA TRP A 81 8.15 4.45 -0.93
C TRP A 81 8.19 5.02 -2.35
N THR A 82 7.66 6.23 -2.58
CA THR A 82 7.71 6.89 -3.89
C THR A 82 9.12 7.21 -4.37
N ASN A 83 10.12 7.22 -3.49
CA ASN A 83 11.52 7.50 -3.86
C ASN A 83 12.23 6.29 -4.50
N PHE A 84 11.56 5.13 -4.55
CA PHE A 84 12.18 3.87 -4.92
C PHE A 84 11.69 3.31 -6.26
N TYR A 85 10.93 4.07 -7.07
CA TYR A 85 10.55 3.64 -8.43
C TYR A 85 11.76 3.37 -9.33
N GLY A 86 12.82 4.16 -9.16
CA GLY A 86 14.07 3.99 -9.87
C GLY A 86 15.10 3.18 -9.09
N TYR A 87 14.78 2.62 -7.92
CA TYR A 87 15.74 1.82 -7.15
C TYR A 87 16.30 0.66 -8.01
N CYS A 88 17.60 0.45 -7.93
CA CYS A 88 18.30 -0.62 -8.62
C CYS A 88 19.61 -0.91 -7.89
N GLU A 89 19.79 -2.15 -7.47
CA GLU A 89 21.00 -2.59 -6.80
C GLU A 89 21.20 -4.09 -7.02
N ASN A 90 22.45 -4.53 -7.16
CA ASN A 90 22.77 -5.94 -6.96
C ASN A 90 23.21 -6.10 -5.50
N ILE A 91 22.32 -6.63 -4.67
CA ILE A 91 22.55 -6.81 -3.23
C ILE A 91 23.35 -8.09 -2.91
N ASN A 92 23.94 -8.73 -3.93
CA ASN A 92 24.78 -9.93 -3.81
C ASN A 92 24.09 -11.14 -3.18
N ASP A 93 22.78 -11.27 -3.40
CA ASP A 93 21.94 -12.37 -2.89
C ASP A 93 21.69 -13.47 -3.93
N ASN A 94 22.39 -13.43 -5.06
CA ASN A 94 22.24 -14.29 -6.23
C ASN A 94 20.84 -14.27 -6.89
N ARG A 95 20.13 -13.13 -6.80
CA ARG A 95 18.89 -12.87 -7.56
C ARG A 95 19.08 -11.86 -8.69
N GLY A 96 20.33 -11.46 -8.96
CA GLY A 96 20.65 -10.45 -9.95
C GLY A 96 20.45 -9.04 -9.40
N TYR A 97 19.81 -8.16 -10.17
CA TYR A 97 19.47 -6.81 -9.71
C TYR A 97 18.07 -6.78 -9.11
N THR A 98 17.94 -6.12 -7.96
CA THR A 98 16.68 -5.80 -7.28
C THR A 98 16.24 -4.39 -7.68
N ILE A 99 15.00 -4.25 -8.16
CA ILE A 99 14.50 -3.06 -8.85
C ILE A 99 13.16 -2.60 -8.26
N GLY A 100 13.02 -1.30 -8.02
CA GLY A 100 11.71 -0.69 -7.80
C GLY A 100 11.09 -0.87 -6.42
N ILE A 101 9.82 -0.50 -6.31
CA ILE A 101 9.04 -0.43 -5.05
C ILE A 101 8.63 -1.79 -4.46
N PHE A 102 8.84 -2.88 -5.19
CA PHE A 102 8.53 -4.24 -4.73
C PHE A 102 9.72 -5.20 -4.87
N GLY A 103 10.90 -4.68 -5.19
CA GLY A 103 12.12 -5.47 -5.26
C GLY A 103 12.15 -6.48 -6.41
N ALA A 104 11.67 -6.10 -7.60
CA ALA A 104 11.67 -6.95 -8.78
C ALA A 104 13.09 -7.42 -9.11
N THR A 105 13.31 -8.71 -9.29
CA THR A 105 14.62 -9.30 -9.51
C THR A 105 14.86 -9.58 -10.99
N THR A 106 16.09 -9.47 -11.48
CA THR A 106 16.42 -9.94 -12.84
C THR A 106 16.61 -11.46 -12.91
N GLY A 107 16.78 -12.10 -11.75
CA GLY A 107 16.95 -13.53 -11.58
C GLY A 107 18.40 -13.99 -11.41
N GLY A 108 18.55 -15.19 -10.86
CA GLY A 108 19.83 -15.84 -10.58
C GLY A 108 19.62 -17.20 -9.92
N SER A 109 20.67 -17.78 -9.31
CA SER A 109 20.55 -19.11 -8.70
C SER A 109 19.58 -19.16 -7.52
N ASN A 110 19.36 -18.03 -6.83
CA ASN A 110 18.42 -17.91 -5.71
C ASN A 110 17.04 -17.39 -6.13
N ASP A 111 16.84 -17.12 -7.43
CA ASP A 111 15.55 -16.80 -8.01
C ASP A 111 15.52 -17.16 -9.50
N THR A 112 15.06 -18.38 -9.79
CA THR A 112 14.96 -18.91 -11.16
C THR A 112 13.61 -18.59 -11.82
N TYR A 113 12.71 -17.91 -11.10
CA TYR A 113 11.40 -17.46 -11.58
C TYR A 113 11.22 -15.96 -11.27
N PRO A 114 12.14 -15.11 -11.74
CA PRO A 114 12.14 -13.69 -11.41
C PRO A 114 10.97 -12.94 -12.05
N ASP A 115 10.64 -11.80 -11.47
CA ASP A 115 9.55 -10.91 -11.87
C ASP A 115 10.02 -9.67 -12.65
N GLY A 116 11.31 -9.32 -12.60
CA GLY A 116 11.92 -8.26 -13.41
C GLY A 116 11.72 -8.41 -14.93
N PRO A 117 11.79 -9.62 -15.54
CA PRO A 117 11.46 -9.79 -16.95
C PRO A 117 10.05 -9.33 -17.31
N GLU A 118 9.07 -9.57 -16.42
CA GLU A 118 7.68 -9.14 -16.60
C GLU A 118 7.56 -7.62 -16.42
N LEU A 119 8.30 -7.01 -15.48
CA LEU A 119 8.38 -5.54 -15.36
C LEU A 119 8.81 -4.88 -16.67
N PHE A 120 9.90 -5.33 -17.28
CA PHE A 120 10.36 -4.76 -18.54
C PHE A 120 9.37 -5.01 -19.68
N LYS A 121 8.75 -6.20 -19.74
CA LYS A 121 7.72 -6.50 -20.75
C LYS A 121 6.49 -5.59 -20.60
N GLN A 122 6.03 -5.37 -19.37
CA GLN A 122 4.93 -4.43 -19.08
C GLN A 122 5.31 -2.99 -19.44
N TYR A 123 6.56 -2.58 -19.16
CA TYR A 123 7.04 -1.27 -19.56
C TYR A 123 7.06 -1.09 -21.08
N ASP A 124 7.45 -2.12 -21.83
CA ASP A 124 7.39 -2.11 -23.29
C ASP A 124 5.94 -1.95 -23.81
N ALA A 125 5.00 -2.68 -23.21
CA ALA A 125 3.59 -2.64 -23.56
C ALA A 125 2.98 -1.25 -23.33
N ILE A 126 3.14 -0.69 -22.13
CA ILE A 126 2.62 0.64 -21.76
C ILE A 126 3.32 1.76 -22.56
N SER A 127 4.54 1.48 -23.03
CA SER A 127 5.27 2.37 -23.92
C SER A 127 4.78 2.33 -25.37
N GLY A 128 3.83 1.45 -25.71
CA GLY A 128 3.16 1.40 -27.01
C GLY A 128 3.76 0.38 -27.98
N ALA A 129 4.49 -0.63 -27.49
CA ALA A 129 4.89 -1.75 -28.35
C ALA A 129 3.67 -2.52 -28.87
N SER A 130 3.66 -2.82 -30.17
CA SER A 130 2.65 -3.71 -30.78
C SER A 130 2.87 -5.18 -30.37
N ASN A 131 4.12 -5.58 -30.14
CA ASN A 131 4.49 -6.90 -29.63
C ASN A 131 5.45 -6.75 -28.43
N PRO A 132 4.91 -6.57 -27.21
CA PRO A 132 5.73 -6.28 -26.03
C PRO A 132 6.64 -7.43 -25.63
N SER A 133 7.91 -7.11 -25.33
CA SER A 133 8.92 -8.06 -24.90
C SER A 133 9.81 -7.49 -23.79
N THR A 134 10.42 -8.38 -22.99
CA THR A 134 11.40 -7.98 -21.96
C THR A 134 12.58 -7.22 -22.56
N ILE A 135 13.10 -7.67 -23.70
CA ILE A 135 14.23 -7.02 -24.38
C ILE A 135 13.82 -5.68 -24.99
N GLY A 136 12.60 -5.57 -25.53
CA GLY A 136 12.05 -4.29 -25.98
C GLY A 136 12.00 -3.26 -24.84
N GLY A 137 11.50 -3.66 -23.67
CA GLY A 137 11.47 -2.82 -22.47
C GLY A 137 12.85 -2.39 -21.99
N LEU A 138 13.80 -3.33 -21.98
CA LEU A 138 15.20 -3.03 -21.64
C LEU A 138 15.83 -2.03 -22.61
N THR A 139 15.56 -2.21 -23.91
CA THR A 139 16.03 -1.31 -24.98
C THR A 139 15.46 0.09 -24.82
N ARG A 140 14.20 0.24 -24.37
CA ARG A 140 13.57 1.56 -24.15
C ARG A 140 14.22 2.40 -23.06
N ILE A 141 14.82 1.77 -22.06
CA ILE A 141 15.62 2.49 -21.06
C ILE A 141 17.09 2.66 -21.50
N GLY A 142 17.43 2.21 -22.71
CA GLY A 142 18.78 2.22 -23.27
C GLY A 142 19.71 1.16 -22.67
N ALA A 143 19.17 0.15 -21.99
CA ALA A 143 19.95 -0.90 -21.36
C ALA A 143 20.17 -2.11 -22.29
N LYS A 144 21.20 -2.91 -21.98
CA LYS A 144 21.64 -4.08 -22.74
C LYS A 144 21.59 -5.35 -21.90
N GLY A 145 21.05 -6.41 -22.48
CA GLY A 145 20.87 -7.69 -21.84
C GLY A 145 20.18 -8.69 -22.75
N SER A 146 20.03 -9.91 -22.26
CA SER A 146 19.41 -11.02 -22.98
C SER A 146 18.67 -11.93 -22.01
N MET A 147 17.63 -12.60 -22.48
CA MET A 147 16.99 -13.67 -21.71
C MET A 147 17.83 -14.95 -21.80
N ASN A 148 18.11 -15.56 -20.65
CA ASN A 148 18.60 -16.93 -20.55
C ASN A 148 17.53 -17.78 -19.85
N GLY A 149 16.70 -18.47 -20.64
CA GLY A 149 15.47 -19.06 -20.13
C GLY A 149 14.57 -17.99 -19.54
N ARG A 150 14.32 -18.05 -18.22
CA ARG A 150 13.50 -17.07 -17.49
C ARG A 150 14.31 -15.93 -16.86
N ILE A 151 15.63 -16.04 -16.80
CA ILE A 151 16.50 -15.06 -16.16
C ILE A 151 16.87 -13.97 -17.18
N LEU A 152 16.78 -12.70 -16.75
CA LEU A 152 17.26 -11.57 -17.53
C LEU A 152 18.74 -11.30 -17.20
N THR A 153 19.62 -11.68 -18.11
CA THR A 153 21.06 -11.43 -17.97
C THR A 153 21.38 -10.03 -18.48
N ILE A 154 21.87 -9.16 -17.59
CA ILE A 154 22.37 -7.82 -17.95
C ILE A 154 23.81 -7.94 -18.45
N THR A 155 24.10 -7.40 -19.65
CA THR A 155 25.41 -7.53 -20.32
C THR A 155 26.23 -6.25 -20.30
N GLU A 156 25.78 -5.24 -19.57
CA GLU A 156 26.51 -4.01 -19.28
C GLU A 156 26.92 -3.94 -17.80
N SER A 157 27.74 -2.93 -17.45
CA SER A 157 28.16 -2.76 -16.06
C SER A 157 26.98 -2.43 -15.14
N ALA A 158 27.05 -2.88 -13.88
CA ALA A 158 26.05 -2.59 -12.85
C ALA A 158 25.74 -1.10 -12.73
N SER A 159 26.77 -0.26 -12.71
CA SER A 159 26.62 1.20 -12.63
C SER A 159 25.86 1.76 -13.84
N SER A 160 26.16 1.29 -15.06
CA SER A 160 25.47 1.73 -16.27
C SER A 160 24.00 1.32 -16.25
N PHE A 161 23.72 0.05 -15.90
CA PHE A 161 22.35 -0.46 -15.85
C PHE A 161 21.52 0.28 -14.80
N CYS A 162 22.01 0.35 -13.56
CA CYS A 162 21.27 1.00 -12.50
C CYS A 162 21.11 2.50 -12.72
N LYS A 163 22.07 3.20 -13.34
CA LYS A 163 21.87 4.60 -13.76
C LYS A 163 20.67 4.78 -14.70
N LYS A 164 20.46 3.85 -15.64
CA LYS A 164 19.33 3.89 -16.58
C LYS A 164 17.99 3.61 -15.90
N VAL A 165 17.98 2.66 -14.96
CA VAL A 165 16.81 2.36 -14.12
C VAL A 165 16.50 3.55 -13.19
N ASN A 166 17.50 4.13 -12.52
CA ASN A 166 17.35 5.33 -11.70
C ASN A 166 16.77 6.50 -12.51
N GLY A 167 17.19 6.65 -13.77
CA GLY A 167 16.63 7.65 -14.70
C GLY A 167 15.12 7.52 -14.95
N GLN A 168 14.52 6.35 -14.64
CA GLN A 168 13.08 6.13 -14.76
C GLN A 168 12.27 6.52 -13.52
N GLN A 169 12.93 6.99 -12.44
CA GLN A 169 12.29 7.37 -11.18
C GLN A 169 11.03 8.23 -11.36
N ASN A 170 11.03 9.16 -12.31
CA ASN A 170 9.91 10.08 -12.58
C ASN A 170 9.13 9.77 -13.88
N ASN A 171 9.44 8.66 -14.56
CA ASN A 171 8.77 8.27 -15.80
C ASN A 171 7.39 7.66 -15.48
N ALA A 172 6.32 8.33 -15.90
CA ALA A 172 4.95 7.89 -15.61
C ALA A 172 4.62 6.48 -16.14
N LYS A 173 5.14 6.12 -17.32
CA LYS A 173 4.93 4.78 -17.90
C LYS A 173 5.69 3.70 -17.15
N TRP A 174 6.89 4.01 -16.67
CA TRP A 174 7.67 3.11 -15.81
C TRP A 174 6.96 2.86 -14.48
N ARG A 175 6.46 3.92 -13.84
CA ARG A 175 5.67 3.81 -12.60
C ARG A 175 4.41 2.99 -12.80
N GLU A 176 3.70 3.18 -13.92
CA GLU A 176 2.51 2.38 -14.23
C GLU A 176 2.88 0.91 -14.48
N ALA A 177 3.96 0.63 -15.21
CA ALA A 177 4.46 -0.73 -15.44
C ALA A 177 4.75 -1.44 -14.11
N MET A 178 5.43 -0.75 -13.20
CA MET A 178 5.73 -1.26 -11.87
C MET A 178 4.46 -1.66 -11.11
N TRP A 179 3.43 -0.82 -11.11
CA TRP A 179 2.17 -1.14 -10.47
C TRP A 179 1.40 -2.29 -11.13
N ARG A 180 1.41 -2.38 -12.47
CA ARG A 180 0.77 -3.48 -13.18
C ARG A 180 1.47 -4.81 -12.91
N THR A 181 2.80 -4.82 -12.91
CA THR A 181 3.58 -6.03 -12.56
C THR A 181 3.36 -6.41 -11.10
N PHE A 182 3.45 -5.44 -10.17
CA PHE A 182 3.19 -5.70 -8.76
C PHE A 182 1.78 -6.31 -8.56
N TYR A 183 0.80 -5.78 -9.29
CA TYR A 183 -0.54 -6.32 -9.27
C TYR A 183 -0.64 -7.76 -9.79
N ASN A 184 -0.07 -8.01 -10.96
CA ASN A 184 -0.14 -9.31 -11.61
C ASN A 184 0.56 -10.40 -10.79
N VAL A 185 1.70 -10.09 -10.18
CA VAL A 185 2.53 -11.08 -9.47
C VAL A 185 2.06 -11.28 -8.04
N TYR A 186 1.68 -10.22 -7.31
CA TYR A 186 1.47 -10.29 -5.86
C TYR A 186 0.08 -9.84 -5.40
N ILE A 187 -0.42 -8.69 -5.89
CA ILE A 187 -1.65 -8.09 -5.34
C ILE A 187 -2.88 -8.87 -5.75
N SER A 188 -2.99 -9.28 -7.01
CA SER A 188 -4.18 -9.96 -7.53
C SER A 188 -4.50 -11.23 -6.74
N TYR A 189 -3.50 -12.09 -6.52
CA TYR A 189 -3.63 -13.28 -5.70
C TYR A 189 -3.95 -12.93 -4.24
N SER A 190 -3.27 -11.95 -3.65
CA SER A 190 -3.52 -11.53 -2.27
C SER A 190 -4.96 -11.05 -2.06
N VAL A 191 -5.47 -10.23 -2.98
CA VAL A 191 -6.86 -9.74 -2.97
C VAL A 191 -7.85 -10.89 -3.19
N GLN A 192 -7.56 -11.80 -4.11
CA GLN A 192 -8.40 -12.99 -4.33
C GLN A 192 -8.52 -13.83 -3.06
N GLN A 193 -7.40 -14.11 -2.38
CA GLN A 193 -7.38 -14.90 -1.16
C GLN A 193 -8.13 -14.23 -0.01
N ALA A 194 -8.07 -12.89 0.11
CA ALA A 194 -8.86 -12.14 1.07
C ALA A 194 -10.37 -12.24 0.75
N LYS A 195 -10.77 -11.97 -0.50
CA LYS A 195 -12.17 -12.01 -0.94
C LYS A 195 -12.81 -13.40 -0.77
N GLN A 196 -12.09 -14.48 -1.07
CA GLN A 196 -12.56 -15.85 -0.86
C GLN A 196 -12.90 -16.18 0.60
N ARG A 197 -12.34 -15.42 1.55
CA ARG A 197 -12.59 -15.58 2.99
C ARG A 197 -13.63 -14.58 3.51
N GLY A 198 -14.20 -13.75 2.64
CA GLY A 198 -15.10 -12.66 3.02
C GLY A 198 -14.39 -11.43 3.58
N PHE A 199 -13.07 -11.33 3.45
CA PHE A 199 -12.29 -10.19 3.94
C PHE A 199 -12.08 -9.17 2.83
N SER A 200 -12.22 -7.89 3.16
CA SER A 200 -12.05 -6.77 2.23
C SER A 200 -11.29 -5.59 2.83
N SER A 201 -10.84 -5.70 4.09
CA SER A 201 -10.13 -4.60 4.74
C SER A 201 -8.77 -4.33 4.09
N ALA A 202 -8.38 -3.06 4.04
CA ALA A 202 -7.08 -2.65 3.51
C ALA A 202 -5.93 -3.29 4.30
N LEU A 203 -6.09 -3.45 5.60
CA LEU A 203 -5.10 -4.07 6.46
C LEU A 203 -4.86 -5.55 6.11
N THR A 204 -5.93 -6.33 5.90
CA THR A 204 -5.79 -7.74 5.51
C THR A 204 -5.17 -7.88 4.14
N ILE A 205 -5.65 -7.10 3.16
CA ILE A 205 -5.07 -7.09 1.81
C ILE A 205 -3.59 -6.70 1.85
N GLY A 206 -3.25 -5.60 2.54
CA GLY A 206 -1.87 -5.14 2.70
C GLY A 206 -0.98 -6.17 3.38
N SER A 207 -1.46 -6.82 4.44
CA SER A 207 -0.72 -7.89 5.12
C SER A 207 -0.50 -9.12 4.23
N PHE A 208 -1.44 -9.48 3.36
CA PHE A 208 -1.27 -10.57 2.41
C PHE A 208 -0.28 -10.20 1.30
N VAL A 209 -0.37 -8.98 0.76
CA VAL A 209 0.59 -8.45 -0.22
C VAL A 209 2.00 -8.44 0.35
N ASP A 210 2.17 -7.93 1.57
CA ASP A 210 3.46 -7.91 2.28
C ASP A 210 4.03 -9.31 2.53
N THR A 211 3.16 -10.30 2.73
CA THR A 211 3.59 -11.71 2.86
C THR A 211 3.98 -12.28 1.51
N ALA A 212 3.19 -12.02 0.46
CA ALA A 212 3.42 -12.53 -0.88
C ALA A 212 4.73 -11.98 -1.48
N LEU A 213 5.02 -10.70 -1.27
CA LEU A 213 6.27 -10.10 -1.75
C LEU A 213 7.49 -10.64 -0.98
N ASN A 214 7.38 -10.80 0.35
CA ASN A 214 8.52 -11.21 1.19
C ASN A 214 8.82 -12.72 1.11
N HIS A 215 7.79 -13.55 0.90
CA HIS A 215 7.91 -15.02 0.96
C HIS A 215 7.51 -15.74 -0.33
N GLY A 216 7.08 -15.01 -1.37
CA GLY A 216 6.41 -15.56 -2.54
C GLY A 216 4.90 -15.73 -2.32
N ALA A 217 4.13 -15.61 -3.41
CA ALA A 217 2.67 -15.74 -3.38
C ALA A 217 2.20 -17.19 -3.23
N THR A 218 2.78 -18.12 -4.01
CA THR A 218 2.31 -19.51 -4.14
C THR A 218 3.45 -20.53 -4.16
N GLY A 219 3.14 -21.81 -3.87
CA GLY A 219 4.07 -22.93 -3.96
C GLY A 219 4.45 -23.48 -2.58
N GLY A 220 5.56 -22.99 -2.03
CA GLY A 220 6.15 -23.54 -0.79
C GLY A 220 5.36 -23.26 0.49
N SER A 221 5.68 -23.97 1.56
CA SER A 221 5.01 -23.86 2.88
C SER A 221 5.13 -22.48 3.55
N ASN A 222 6.16 -21.71 3.20
CA ASN A 222 6.39 -20.36 3.74
C ASN A 222 5.81 -19.24 2.88
N THR A 223 5.31 -19.54 1.68
CA THR A 223 4.62 -18.58 0.81
C THR A 223 3.30 -18.10 1.43
N LEU A 224 2.68 -17.05 0.87
CA LEU A 224 1.33 -16.64 1.27
C LEU A 224 0.36 -17.83 1.23
N GLN A 225 0.33 -18.59 0.13
CA GLN A 225 -0.51 -19.78 -0.01
C GLN A 225 -0.29 -20.80 1.12
N GLY A 226 0.98 -21.12 1.42
CA GLY A 226 1.35 -22.07 2.47
C GLY A 226 1.02 -21.58 3.88
N LEU A 227 1.15 -20.26 4.14
CA LEU A 227 0.75 -19.65 5.40
C LEU A 227 -0.78 -19.66 5.57
N LEU A 228 -1.52 -19.35 4.51
CA LEU A 228 -2.98 -19.35 4.54
C LEU A 228 -3.55 -20.75 4.83
N SER A 229 -2.96 -21.83 4.27
CA SER A 229 -3.45 -23.19 4.48
C SER A 229 -3.32 -23.67 5.94
N ARG A 230 -2.36 -23.10 6.70
CA ARG A 230 -2.13 -23.41 8.13
C ARG A 230 -2.67 -22.35 9.10
N SER A 231 -3.45 -21.38 8.60
CA SER A 231 -4.04 -20.30 9.40
C SER A 231 -5.50 -20.56 9.82
N GLY A 232 -6.03 -21.74 9.51
CA GLY A 232 -7.40 -22.14 9.86
C GLY A 232 -8.45 -21.53 8.93
N SER A 233 -9.71 -21.58 9.37
CA SER A 233 -10.89 -21.24 8.55
C SER A 233 -11.87 -20.28 9.25
N SER A 234 -11.42 -19.55 10.28
CA SER A 234 -12.28 -18.59 10.98
C SER A 234 -12.80 -17.52 10.01
N THR A 235 -14.10 -17.28 10.03
CA THR A 235 -14.75 -16.20 9.28
C THR A 235 -14.68 -14.86 10.02
N ASN A 236 -14.21 -14.85 11.27
CA ASN A 236 -13.91 -13.61 11.99
C ASN A 236 -12.52 -13.11 11.57
N GLU A 237 -12.48 -11.97 10.87
CA GLU A 237 -11.25 -11.41 10.28
C GLU A 237 -10.15 -11.21 11.33
N LYS A 238 -10.46 -10.67 12.51
CA LYS A 238 -9.47 -10.44 13.57
C LYS A 238 -8.90 -11.76 14.11
N THR A 239 -9.76 -12.75 14.37
CA THR A 239 -9.32 -14.09 14.83
C THR A 239 -8.44 -14.76 13.77
N PHE A 240 -8.86 -14.73 12.50
CA PHE A 240 -8.08 -15.28 11.40
C PHE A 240 -6.71 -14.60 11.27
N MET A 241 -6.69 -13.26 11.23
CA MET A 241 -5.47 -12.49 11.01
C MET A 241 -4.48 -12.60 12.17
N ASN A 242 -4.95 -12.65 13.42
CA ASN A 242 -4.08 -12.92 14.57
C ASN A 242 -3.38 -14.29 14.43
N ASN A 243 -4.11 -15.34 14.04
CA ASN A 243 -3.51 -16.65 13.81
C ASN A 243 -2.54 -16.64 12.61
N PHE A 244 -2.92 -15.99 11.51
CA PHE A 244 -2.05 -15.83 10.34
C PHE A 244 -0.74 -15.12 10.68
N HIS A 245 -0.79 -13.99 11.42
CA HIS A 245 0.40 -13.28 11.88
C HIS A 245 1.25 -14.11 12.83
N ALA A 246 0.63 -14.88 13.72
CA ALA A 246 1.36 -15.82 14.57
C ALA A 246 2.12 -16.87 13.74
N LYS A 247 1.47 -17.47 12.71
CA LYS A 247 2.15 -18.42 11.81
C LYS A 247 3.26 -17.77 10.99
N ARG A 248 3.07 -16.54 10.49
CA ARG A 248 4.11 -15.82 9.75
C ARG A 248 5.30 -15.48 10.63
N THR A 249 5.07 -15.09 11.88
CA THR A 249 6.12 -14.73 12.85
C THR A 249 7.12 -15.86 13.08
N LEU A 250 6.68 -17.13 13.01
CA LEU A 250 7.53 -18.31 13.17
C LEU A 250 8.58 -18.45 12.04
N ILE A 251 8.34 -17.87 10.87
CA ILE A 251 9.18 -18.08 9.68
C ILE A 251 9.77 -16.79 9.11
N VAL A 252 9.34 -15.62 9.57
CA VAL A 252 9.65 -14.36 8.89
C VAL A 252 11.13 -13.97 8.93
N ASN A 253 11.89 -14.41 9.94
CA ASN A 253 13.34 -14.21 10.00
C ASN A 253 14.16 -15.43 9.55
N THR A 254 13.52 -16.46 8.99
CA THR A 254 14.23 -17.66 8.51
C THR A 254 14.55 -17.52 7.02
N ASN A 255 15.34 -18.44 6.47
CA ASN A 255 15.62 -18.56 5.04
C ASN A 255 16.08 -17.25 4.36
N HIS A 256 16.74 -16.37 5.11
CA HIS A 256 17.18 -15.05 4.64
C HIS A 256 16.06 -14.15 4.10
N TYR A 257 14.80 -14.37 4.50
CA TYR A 257 13.71 -13.44 4.16
C TYR A 257 13.97 -12.06 4.79
N ASN A 258 14.35 -12.04 6.07
CA ASN A 258 14.71 -10.81 6.77
C ASN A 258 15.80 -11.10 7.82
N GLN A 259 16.69 -10.14 8.05
CA GLN A 259 17.60 -10.16 9.19
C GLN A 259 16.80 -10.02 10.49
N ALA A 260 17.00 -10.91 11.46
CA ALA A 260 16.31 -10.80 12.75
C ALA A 260 16.76 -9.54 13.53
N PRO A 261 15.84 -8.78 14.16
CA PRO A 261 14.41 -9.02 14.31
C PRO A 261 13.51 -8.27 13.29
N ASN A 262 14.07 -7.78 12.17
CA ASN A 262 13.37 -6.91 11.21
C ASN A 262 12.08 -7.57 10.68
N GLY A 263 12.11 -8.88 10.41
CA GLY A 263 10.92 -9.62 9.98
C GLY A 263 9.85 -9.72 11.07
N THR A 264 10.23 -9.94 12.33
CA THR A 264 9.26 -9.94 13.44
C THR A 264 8.64 -8.55 13.61
N ASN A 265 9.44 -7.49 13.54
CA ASN A 265 8.95 -6.12 13.60
C ASN A 265 8.00 -5.83 12.43
N ARG A 266 8.34 -6.28 11.21
CA ARG A 266 7.48 -6.19 10.01
C ARG A 266 6.09 -6.76 10.23
N VAL A 267 5.99 -7.98 10.76
CA VAL A 267 4.69 -8.63 11.08
C VAL A 267 3.97 -7.87 12.19
N LYS A 268 4.71 -7.40 13.20
CA LYS A 268 4.17 -6.63 14.32
C LYS A 268 3.46 -5.34 13.86
N GLN A 269 3.94 -4.67 12.80
CA GLN A 269 3.27 -3.48 12.25
C GLN A 269 1.80 -3.75 11.90
N TRP A 270 1.54 -4.85 11.19
CA TRP A 270 0.20 -5.26 10.78
C TRP A 270 -0.65 -5.71 11.97
N ASN A 271 -0.05 -6.50 12.88
CA ASN A 271 -0.74 -7.01 14.06
C ASN A 271 -1.12 -5.89 15.06
N ASP A 272 -0.26 -4.90 15.25
CA ASP A 272 -0.54 -3.75 16.12
C ASP A 272 -1.70 -2.92 15.57
N LEU A 273 -1.71 -2.64 14.26
CA LEU A 273 -2.80 -1.91 13.61
C LEU A 273 -4.12 -2.68 13.65
N LEU A 274 -4.08 -4.00 13.46
CA LEU A 274 -5.24 -4.89 13.62
C LEU A 274 -5.84 -4.77 15.02
N ASN A 275 -4.99 -4.87 16.04
CA ASN A 275 -5.43 -4.87 17.43
C ASN A 275 -5.96 -3.52 17.90
N GLN A 276 -5.47 -2.43 17.31
CA GLN A 276 -5.97 -1.07 17.50
C GLN A 276 -7.23 -0.74 16.67
N GLY A 277 -7.66 -1.63 15.78
CA GLY A 277 -8.87 -1.44 14.98
C GLY A 277 -8.68 -0.63 13.69
N TYR A 278 -7.44 -0.35 13.26
CA TYR A 278 -7.14 0.36 12.00
C TYR A 278 -7.25 -0.56 10.77
N THR A 279 -8.33 -1.34 10.65
CA THR A 279 -8.51 -2.30 9.55
C THR A 279 -8.73 -1.63 8.20
N SER A 280 -9.36 -0.45 8.18
CA SER A 280 -9.58 0.32 6.95
C SER A 280 -8.33 1.02 6.42
N LEU A 281 -7.32 1.24 7.27
CA LEU A 281 -6.16 2.11 6.99
C LEU A 281 -6.51 3.53 6.52
N LYS A 282 -7.69 4.03 6.88
CA LYS A 282 -8.10 5.43 6.67
C LYS A 282 -7.93 6.24 7.95
N ASN A 283 -7.60 7.52 7.80
CA ASN A 283 -7.20 8.44 8.86
C ASN A 283 -6.13 7.83 9.80
N ALA A 284 -5.22 7.05 9.22
CA ALA A 284 -4.31 6.16 9.95
C ALA A 284 -2.85 6.65 9.95
N ASP A 285 -2.55 7.84 9.43
CA ASP A 285 -1.17 8.34 9.27
C ASP A 285 -0.33 8.25 10.56
N ALA A 286 -0.86 8.75 11.68
CA ALA A 286 -0.17 8.71 12.96
C ALA A 286 0.04 7.26 13.46
N ALA A 287 -0.94 6.39 13.23
CA ALA A 287 -0.86 4.99 13.62
C ALA A 287 0.15 4.21 12.77
N VAL A 288 0.19 4.47 11.46
CA VAL A 288 1.18 3.91 10.53
C VAL A 288 2.58 4.41 10.89
N ALA A 289 2.76 5.71 11.12
CA ALA A 289 4.04 6.27 11.54
C ALA A 289 4.56 5.59 12.82
N LYS A 290 3.69 5.45 13.83
CA LYS A 290 4.00 4.73 15.07
C LYS A 290 4.35 3.25 14.81
N ALA A 291 3.57 2.55 13.99
CA ALA A 291 3.80 1.14 13.67
C ALA A 291 5.14 0.92 12.94
N THR A 292 5.59 1.90 12.14
CA THR A 292 6.88 1.87 11.44
C THR A 292 8.06 2.39 12.27
N SER A 293 7.82 2.87 13.49
CA SER A 293 8.83 3.51 14.35
C SER A 293 9.68 2.49 15.12
N TRP A 294 10.37 1.63 14.41
CA TRP A 294 11.33 0.66 14.94
C TRP A 294 12.66 0.75 14.17
N THR A 295 13.77 0.40 14.83
CA THR A 295 15.10 0.43 14.23
C THR A 295 15.36 -0.83 13.40
N MET A 296 15.71 -0.65 12.13
CA MET A 296 16.19 -1.75 11.30
C MET A 296 17.62 -2.13 11.71
N LYS A 297 17.88 -3.44 11.80
CA LYS A 297 19.23 -3.98 12.02
C LYS A 297 19.91 -4.36 10.72
#